data_AF-A0A432HS39-F1
#
_entry.id   AF-A0A432HS39-F1
#
_cell.length_a   1.000
_cell.length_b   1.000
_cell.length_c   1.000
_cell.angle_alpha   90.00
_cell.angle_beta   90.00
_cell.angle_gamma   90.00
#
_symmetry.space_group_name_H-M   'P 1'
#
loop_
_entity.id
_entity.type
_entity.pdbx_description
1 polymer ?
#
loop_
_entity_poly.entity_id
_entity_poly.type
_entity_poly.pdbx_seq_one_letter_code
_entity_poly.pdbx_strand_id
1 'polypeptide(L)'
;MTKQPVRFFRKYWFLFGLITVCLLTLTDRSGVLAICGSWVKRHHGPGLVIVFIFLLSGFTLSPEQLRSGLGDIAGVWLAAVNIFIVAPLVAGLFGFIPMDTGIIIGMFLVAVMPSTLSSGVVMTDAAGGNAAHALMITIAANSLAVFTIPYALSL
;
A
#
# COMPACT_ATOMS: atom_id res chain seq x y z
N MET A 1 21.94 -23.59 20.96
CA MET A 1 21.23 -23.93 19.71
C MET A 1 19.73 -23.57 19.70
N THR A 2 19.22 -22.71 20.60
CA THR A 2 17.76 -22.51 20.82
C THR A 2 17.18 -21.15 20.40
N LYS A 3 17.92 -20.29 19.68
CA LYS A 3 17.47 -18.93 19.31
C LYS A 3 16.78 -18.81 17.94
N GLN A 4 16.67 -19.89 17.16
CA GLN A 4 16.11 -19.82 15.81
C GLN A 4 14.60 -19.53 15.70
N PRO A 5 13.69 -20.13 16.50
CA PRO A 5 12.25 -19.91 16.32
C PRO A 5 11.82 -18.48 16.68
N VAL A 6 12.40 -17.91 17.75
CA VAL A 6 12.11 -16.52 18.16
C VAL A 6 12.54 -15.52 17.10
N ARG A 7 13.68 -15.77 16.44
CA ARG A 7 14.20 -14.89 15.39
C ARG A 7 13.36 -14.96 14.11
N PHE A 8 12.82 -16.13 13.78
CA PHE A 8 11.91 -16.34 12.67
C PHE A 8 10.56 -15.62 12.90
N PHE A 9 9.94 -15.81 14.07
CA PHE A 9 8.71 -15.11 14.43
C PHE A 9 8.89 -13.60 14.44
N ARG A 10 10.01 -13.08 14.96
CA ARG A 10 10.27 -11.64 14.94
C ARG A 10 10.45 -11.07 13.54
N LYS A 11 10.95 -11.86 12.59
CA LYS A 11 11.14 -11.46 11.18
C LYS A 11 9.81 -11.39 10.42
N TYR A 12 8.90 -12.33 10.66
CA TYR A 12 7.63 -12.45 9.93
C TYR A 12 6.41 -12.07 10.77
N TRP A 13 6.62 -11.38 11.89
CA TRP A 13 5.57 -11.10 12.88
C TRP A 13 4.35 -10.41 12.27
N PHE A 14 4.58 -9.48 11.33
CA PHE A 14 3.53 -8.75 10.62
C PHE A 14 2.65 -9.68 9.77
N LEU A 15 3.27 -10.58 8.99
CA LEU A 15 2.53 -11.55 8.17
C LEU A 15 1.72 -12.51 9.03
N PHE A 16 2.30 -13.03 10.12
CA PHE A 16 1.58 -13.86 11.07
C PHE A 16 0.42 -13.11 11.72
N GLY A 17 0.62 -11.84 12.09
CA GLY A 17 -0.44 -10.99 12.62
C GLY A 17 -1.58 -10.81 11.62
N LEU A 18 -1.27 -10.53 10.36
CA LEU A 18 -2.27 -10.36 9.30
C LEU A 18 -3.09 -11.65 9.09
N ILE A 19 -2.42 -12.80 8.93
CA ILE A 19 -3.08 -14.09 8.77
C ILE A 19 -3.97 -14.39 9.98
N THR A 20 -3.48 -14.15 11.19
CA THR A 20 -4.22 -14.42 12.43
C THR A 20 -5.48 -13.56 12.51
N VAL A 21 -5.39 -12.26 12.24
CA VAL A 21 -6.56 -11.36 12.26
C VAL A 21 -7.57 -11.75 11.18
N CYS A 22 -7.11 -12.07 9.96
CA CYS A 22 -7.98 -12.54 8.89
C CYS A 22 -8.72 -13.84 9.28
N LEU A 23 -8.01 -14.84 9.80
CA LEU A 23 -8.61 -16.11 10.20
C LEU A 23 -9.58 -15.93 11.36
N LEU A 24 -9.20 -15.17 12.40
CA LEU A 24 -10.09 -14.86 13.51
C LEU A 24 -11.37 -14.18 13.04
N THR A 25 -11.27 -13.24 12.10
CA THR A 25 -12.44 -12.53 11.55
C THR A 25 -13.32 -13.45 10.71
N LEU A 26 -12.74 -14.32 9.88
CA LEU A 26 -13.49 -15.23 9.01
C LEU A 26 -14.13 -16.40 9.77
N THR A 27 -13.51 -16.83 10.87
CA THR A 27 -14.00 -17.94 11.70
C THR A 27 -14.99 -17.49 12.78
N ASP A 28 -15.12 -16.18 13.00
CA ASP A 28 -16.05 -15.63 13.98
C ASP A 28 -17.52 -15.77 13.53
N ARG A 29 -18.16 -16.86 13.94
CA ARG A 29 -19.60 -17.09 13.76
C ARG A 29 -20.48 -16.21 14.65
N SER A 30 -19.93 -15.63 15.72
CA SER A 30 -20.67 -14.80 16.66
C SER A 30 -20.83 -13.35 16.19
N GLY A 31 -19.99 -12.92 15.24
CA GLY A 31 -19.98 -11.57 14.68
C GLY A 31 -19.48 -10.50 15.65
N VAL A 32 -19.02 -10.86 16.84
CA VAL A 32 -18.55 -9.92 17.87
C VAL A 32 -17.33 -9.14 17.36
N LEU A 33 -16.38 -9.81 16.70
CA LEU A 33 -15.20 -9.16 16.11
C LEU A 33 -15.60 -8.19 14.99
N ALA A 34 -16.58 -8.56 14.16
CA ALA A 34 -17.09 -7.70 13.10
C ALA A 34 -17.81 -6.45 13.65
N ILE A 35 -18.58 -6.61 14.73
CA ILE A 35 -19.27 -5.50 15.41
C ILE A 35 -18.24 -4.56 16.06
N CYS A 36 -17.26 -5.10 16.78
CA CYS A 36 -16.18 -4.31 17.36
C CYS A 36 -15.39 -3.56 16.28
N GLY A 37 -15.01 -4.22 15.19
CA GLY A 37 -14.33 -3.58 14.06
C GLY A 37 -15.16 -2.47 13.41
N SER A 38 -16.47 -2.69 13.25
CA SER A 38 -17.39 -1.69 12.72
C SER A 38 -17.61 -0.50 13.67
N TRP A 39 -17.56 -0.74 14.98
CA TRP A 39 -17.59 0.33 15.98
C TRP A 39 -16.32 1.20 15.88
N VAL A 40 -15.15 0.58 15.75
CA VAL A 40 -13.87 1.29 15.54
C VAL A 40 -13.89 2.08 14.23
N LYS A 41 -14.42 1.50 13.15
CA LYS A 41 -14.60 2.19 11.86
C LYS A 41 -15.47 3.43 12.00
N ARG A 42 -16.58 3.35 12.74
CA ARG A 42 -17.49 4.48 12.99
C ARG A 42 -16.84 5.61 13.79
N HIS A 43 -15.86 5.31 14.63
CA HIS A 43 -15.09 6.29 15.42
C HIS A 43 -13.79 6.73 14.72
N HIS A 44 -13.75 6.71 13.38
CA HIS A 44 -12.60 7.15 12.58
C HIS A 44 -11.29 6.38 12.86
N GLY A 45 -11.36 5.18 13.44
CA GLY A 45 -10.18 4.39 13.78
C GLY A 45 -9.22 4.16 12.60
N PRO A 46 -9.69 3.68 11.43
CA PRO A 46 -8.84 3.54 10.26
C PRO A 46 -8.19 4.86 9.81
N GLY A 47 -8.93 5.97 9.85
CA GLY A 47 -8.41 7.30 9.50
C GLY A 47 -7.28 7.73 10.41
N LEU A 48 -7.43 7.56 11.73
CA LEU A 48 -6.37 7.85 12.71
C LEU A 48 -5.13 6.99 12.45
N VAL A 49 -5.31 5.69 12.20
CA VAL A 49 -4.19 4.78 11.89
C VAL A 49 -3.48 5.21 10.61
N ILE A 50 -4.21 5.59 9.57
CA ILE A 50 -3.64 6.12 8.32
C ILE A 50 -2.81 7.38 8.60
N VAL A 51 -3.34 8.34 9.37
CA VAL A 51 -2.60 9.55 9.78
C VAL A 51 -1.30 9.18 10.49
N PHE A 52 -1.34 8.27 11.46
CA PHE A 52 -0.13 7.83 12.15
C PHE A 52 0.86 7.13 11.22
N ILE A 53 0.41 6.27 10.30
CA ILE A 53 1.29 5.59 9.34
C ILE A 53 1.98 6.60 8.43
N PHE A 54 1.23 7.55 7.85
CA PHE A 54 1.82 8.57 6.98
C PHE A 54 2.74 9.53 7.76
N LEU A 55 2.38 9.90 8.99
CA LEU A 55 3.20 10.75 9.84
C LEU A 55 4.53 10.07 10.21
N LEU A 56 4.49 8.82 10.68
CA LEU A 56 5.69 8.05 11.01
C LEU A 56 6.54 7.75 9.77
N SER A 57 5.91 7.48 8.63
CA SER A 57 6.62 7.32 7.36
C SER A 57 7.33 8.61 6.95
N GLY A 58 6.68 9.77 7.15
CA GLY A 58 7.26 11.08 6.91
C GLY A 58 8.42 11.40 7.87
N PHE A 59 8.33 11.06 9.16
CA PHE A 59 9.43 11.25 10.11
C PHE A 59 10.62 10.32 9.85
N THR A 60 10.39 9.14 9.27
CA THR A 60 11.45 8.19 8.91
C THR A 60 12.17 8.63 7.61
N LEU A 61 11.60 9.59 6.88
CA LEU A 61 12.14 10.05 5.61
C LEU A 61 13.34 10.98 5.81
N SER A 62 14.51 10.58 5.31
CA SER A 62 15.69 11.47 5.27
C SER A 62 15.68 12.35 4.00
N PRO A 63 15.79 13.68 4.13
CA PRO A 63 15.89 14.59 2.98
C PRO A 63 17.06 14.29 2.04
N GLU A 64 18.15 13.73 2.56
CA GLU A 64 19.33 13.36 1.78
C GLU A 64 19.03 12.23 0.80
N GLN A 65 18.31 11.18 1.24
CA GLN A 65 17.88 10.08 0.36
C GLN A 65 16.95 10.61 -0.74
N LEU A 66 16.03 11.52 -0.39
CA LEU A 66 15.12 12.13 -1.37
C LEU A 66 15.89 12.92 -2.43
N ARG A 67 16.87 13.74 -2.02
CA ARG A 67 17.71 14.52 -2.94
C ARG A 67 18.56 13.62 -3.83
N SER A 68 19.13 12.55 -3.29
CA SER A 68 19.93 11.60 -4.06
C SER A 68 19.11 10.84 -5.12
N GLY A 69 17.79 10.76 -4.94
CA GLY A 69 16.88 10.15 -5.91
C GLY A 69 16.53 11.04 -7.12
N LEU A 70 16.83 12.34 -7.09
CA LEU A 70 16.39 13.31 -8.13
C LEU A 70 17.13 13.22 -9.47
N GLY A 71 18.04 12.25 -9.65
CA GLY A 71 18.92 12.18 -10.82
C GLY A 71 18.26 11.68 -12.12
N ASP A 72 17.18 10.90 -12.05
CA ASP A 72 16.60 10.23 -13.23
C ASP A 72 15.14 10.63 -13.49
N ILE A 73 14.95 11.74 -14.19
CA ILE A 73 13.63 12.27 -14.52
C ILE A 73 12.85 11.29 -15.44
N ALA A 74 13.54 10.55 -16.30
CA ALA A 74 12.90 9.58 -17.19
C ALA A 74 12.31 8.40 -16.38
N GLY A 75 13.05 7.90 -15.39
CA GLY A 75 12.58 6.89 -14.45
C GLY A 75 11.34 7.34 -13.67
N VAL A 76 11.31 8.60 -13.21
CA VAL A 76 10.13 9.17 -12.54
C VAL A 76 8.92 9.19 -13.45
N TRP A 77 9.07 9.70 -14.68
CA TRP A 77 7.97 9.77 -15.63
C TRP A 77 7.44 8.38 -15.99
N LEU A 78 8.32 7.42 -16.25
CA LEU A 78 7.93 6.06 -16.56
C LEU A 78 7.15 5.43 -15.41
N ALA A 79 7.63 5.62 -14.17
CA ALA A 79 6.94 5.12 -12.99
C ALA A 79 5.58 5.82 -12.77
N ALA A 80 5.49 7.13 -12.99
CA ALA A 80 4.24 7.87 -12.89
C ALA A 80 3.20 7.38 -13.91
N VAL A 81 3.60 7.18 -15.18
CA VAL A 81 2.74 6.59 -16.22
C VAL A 81 2.30 5.18 -15.81
N ASN A 82 3.22 4.37 -15.28
CA ASN A 82 2.88 3.02 -14.86
C ASN A 82 1.85 3.00 -13.71
N ILE A 83 2.05 3.85 -12.70
CA ILE A 83 1.18 3.93 -11.51
C ILE A 83 -0.19 4.54 -11.85
N PHE A 84 -0.23 5.65 -12.57
CA PHE A 84 -1.47 6.41 -12.76
C PHE A 84 -2.23 6.07 -14.05
N ILE A 85 -1.58 5.42 -15.02
CA ILE A 85 -2.20 5.12 -16.33
C ILE A 85 -2.24 3.61 -16.55
N VAL A 86 -1.09 2.93 -16.56
CA VAL A 86 -1.03 1.51 -16.93
C VAL A 86 -1.80 0.66 -15.93
N ALA A 87 -1.57 0.81 -14.62
CA ALA A 87 -2.24 -0.01 -13.62
C ALA A 87 -3.78 0.15 -13.61
N PRO A 88 -4.35 1.37 -13.63
CA PRO A 88 -5.80 1.55 -13.73
C PRO A 88 -6.38 1.04 -15.05
N LEU A 89 -5.68 1.21 -16.18
CA LEU A 89 -6.12 0.67 -17.47
C LEU A 89 -6.19 -0.86 -17.45
N VAL A 90 -5.17 -1.52 -16.90
CA VAL A 90 -5.16 -2.97 -16.73
C VAL A 90 -6.33 -3.42 -15.86
N ALA A 91 -6.62 -2.71 -14.76
CA ALA A 91 -7.80 -2.99 -13.93
C ALA A 91 -9.12 -2.80 -14.70
N GLY A 92 -9.22 -1.78 -15.55
CA GLY A 92 -10.38 -1.55 -16.42
C GLY A 92 -10.63 -2.70 -17.41
N LEU A 93 -9.57 -3.35 -17.91
CA LEU A 93 -9.71 -4.52 -18.79
C LEU A 93 -10.37 -5.71 -18.08
N PHE A 94 -10.25 -5.84 -16.75
CA PHE A 94 -10.97 -6.87 -16.00
C PHE A 94 -12.49 -6.65 -15.98
N GLY A 95 -12.96 -5.44 -16.30
CA GLY A 95 -14.39 -5.16 -16.48
C GLY A 95 -15.03 -5.90 -17.66
N PHE A 96 -14.24 -6.44 -18.59
CA PHE A 96 -14.75 -7.29 -19.67
C PHE A 96 -15.00 -8.74 -19.25
N ILE A 97 -14.52 -9.15 -18.06
CA ILE A 97 -14.74 -10.48 -17.52
C ILE A 97 -16.04 -10.45 -16.71
N PRO A 98 -16.93 -11.45 -16.83
CA PRO A 98 -18.17 -11.51 -16.05
C PRO A 98 -17.87 -11.78 -14.58
N MET A 99 -17.51 -10.73 -13.84
CA MET A 99 -17.28 -10.72 -12.40
C MET A 99 -18.33 -9.87 -11.71
N ASP A 100 -18.50 -10.08 -10.40
CA ASP A 100 -19.35 -9.24 -9.57
C ASP A 100 -18.84 -7.79 -9.58
N THR A 101 -19.77 -6.83 -9.70
CA THR A 101 -19.47 -5.40 -9.75
C THR A 101 -18.65 -4.94 -8.55
N GLY A 102 -18.88 -5.50 -7.36
CA GLY A 102 -18.12 -5.17 -6.15
C GLY A 102 -16.65 -5.57 -6.25
N ILE A 103 -16.35 -6.69 -6.92
CA ILE A 103 -14.97 -7.15 -7.16
C ILE A 103 -14.27 -6.20 -8.14
N ILE A 104 -14.95 -5.81 -9.21
CA ILE A 104 -14.40 -4.87 -10.22
C ILE A 104 -14.07 -3.52 -9.58
N ILE A 105 -14.99 -2.96 -8.78
CA ILE A 105 -14.76 -1.72 -8.03
C ILE A 105 -13.57 -1.88 -7.08
N GLY A 106 -13.48 -2.99 -6.35
CA GLY A 106 -12.37 -3.27 -5.45
C GLY A 106 -11.01 -3.35 -6.18
N MET A 107 -10.96 -4.01 -7.33
CA MET A 107 -9.75 -4.07 -8.16
C MET A 107 -9.35 -2.69 -8.67
N PHE A 108 -10.32 -1.90 -9.15
CA PHE A 108 -10.06 -0.56 -9.64
C PHE A 108 -9.54 0.35 -8.51
N LEU A 109 -10.17 0.31 -7.34
CA LEU A 109 -9.73 1.02 -6.13
C LEU A 109 -8.28 0.69 -5.76
N VAL A 110 -7.89 -0.59 -5.81
CA VAL A 110 -6.51 -1.01 -5.51
C VAL A 110 -5.55 -0.54 -6.61
N ALA A 111 -5.95 -0.60 -7.87
CA ALA A 111 -5.09 -0.27 -9.00
C ALA A 111 -4.78 1.23 -9.14
N VAL A 112 -5.68 2.10 -8.69
CA VAL A 112 -5.44 3.56 -8.65
C VAL A 112 -4.62 4.01 -7.44
N MET A 113 -4.37 3.13 -6.46
CA MET A 113 -3.53 3.48 -5.32
C MET A 113 -2.05 3.57 -5.71
N PRO A 114 -1.32 4.55 -5.15
CA PRO A 114 0.11 4.68 -5.36
C PRO A 114 0.88 3.53 -4.68
N SER A 115 2.15 3.36 -5.09
CA SER A 115 3.04 2.34 -4.54
C SER A 115 3.31 2.50 -3.04
N THR A 116 3.63 1.40 -2.36
CA THR A 116 3.92 1.37 -0.91
C THR A 116 5.36 1.76 -0.58
N LEU A 117 5.57 2.66 0.39
CA LEU A 117 6.91 3.10 0.83
C LEU A 117 7.79 1.96 1.38
N SER A 118 7.23 1.11 2.24
CA SER A 118 8.01 0.10 2.95
C SER A 118 8.43 -1.06 2.03
N SER A 119 7.47 -1.73 1.39
CA SER A 119 7.77 -2.87 0.52
C SER A 119 8.35 -2.46 -0.83
N GLY A 120 7.89 -1.36 -1.43
CA GLY A 120 8.32 -0.96 -2.77
C GLY A 120 9.81 -0.61 -2.83
N VAL A 121 10.31 0.13 -1.85
CA VAL A 121 11.73 0.53 -1.77
C VAL A 121 12.62 -0.68 -1.48
N VAL A 122 12.25 -1.49 -0.48
CA VAL A 122 13.02 -2.68 -0.09
C VAL A 122 13.06 -3.72 -1.21
N MET A 123 11.96 -3.92 -1.94
CA MET A 123 11.94 -4.84 -3.08
C MET A 123 12.76 -4.32 -4.25
N THR A 124 12.74 -3.01 -4.51
CA THR A 124 13.60 -2.41 -5.55
C THR A 124 15.08 -2.59 -5.20
N ASP A 125 15.46 -2.34 -3.95
CA ASP A 125 16.83 -2.55 -3.47
C ASP A 125 17.24 -4.03 -3.59
N ALA A 126 16.37 -4.95 -3.16
CA ALA A 126 16.61 -6.39 -3.26
C ALA A 126 16.72 -6.90 -4.71
N ALA A 127 16.08 -6.22 -5.66
CA ALA A 127 16.19 -6.51 -7.09
C ALA A 127 17.45 -5.90 -7.75
N GLY A 128 18.30 -5.20 -6.98
CA GLY A 128 19.49 -4.52 -7.49
C GLY A 128 19.20 -3.14 -8.12
N GLY A 129 18.00 -2.59 -7.89
CA GLY A 129 17.61 -1.26 -8.35
C GLY A 129 18.06 -0.14 -7.41
N ASN A 130 17.72 1.10 -7.76
CA ASN A 130 18.07 2.26 -6.96
C ASN A 130 17.02 2.55 -5.88
N ALA A 131 17.33 2.23 -4.62
CA ALA A 131 16.45 2.44 -3.48
C ALA A 131 16.07 3.91 -3.26
N ALA A 132 17.02 4.84 -3.41
CA ALA A 132 16.76 6.27 -3.25
C ALA A 132 15.83 6.81 -4.33
N HIS A 133 15.99 6.34 -5.57
CA HIS A 133 15.12 6.69 -6.68
C HIS A 133 13.70 6.14 -6.50
N ALA A 134 13.58 4.87 -6.08
CA ALA A 134 12.30 4.26 -5.77
C ALA A 134 11.57 4.98 -4.63
N LEU A 135 12.31 5.38 -3.59
CA LEU A 135 11.77 6.16 -2.48
C LEU A 135 11.19 7.49 -2.96
N MET A 136 11.94 8.24 -3.78
CA MET A 136 11.48 9.51 -4.33
C MET A 136 10.23 9.36 -5.20
N ILE A 137 10.23 8.40 -6.12
CA ILE A 137 9.05 8.06 -6.95
C ILE A 137 7.85 7.77 -6.07
N THR A 138 8.04 6.95 -5.03
CA THR A 138 6.96 6.51 -4.16
C THR A 138 6.36 7.70 -3.40
N ILE A 139 7.18 8.60 -2.89
CA ILE A 139 6.71 9.81 -2.19
C ILE A 139 5.96 10.72 -3.16
N ALA A 140 6.54 11.00 -4.33
CA ALA A 140 5.93 11.84 -5.34
C ALA A 140 4.57 11.27 -5.78
N ALA A 141 4.49 9.96 -6.04
CA ALA A 141 3.25 9.28 -6.38
C ALA A 141 2.23 9.35 -5.24
N ASN A 142 2.62 9.09 -3.99
CA ASN A 142 1.70 9.18 -2.84
C ASN A 142 1.19 10.60 -2.62
N SER A 143 2.02 11.63 -2.83
CA SER A 143 1.60 13.04 -2.75
C SER A 143 0.65 13.43 -3.89
N LEU A 144 0.95 13.02 -5.13
CA LEU A 144 0.07 13.26 -6.28
C LEU A 144 -1.28 12.54 -6.13
N ALA A 145 -1.26 11.34 -5.55
CA ALA A 145 -2.45 10.52 -5.35
C ALA A 145 -3.55 11.21 -4.53
N VAL A 146 -3.18 12.10 -3.59
CA VAL A 146 -4.14 12.90 -2.82
C VAL A 146 -5.05 13.73 -3.74
N PHE A 147 -4.54 14.17 -4.89
CA PHE A 147 -5.29 14.96 -5.86
C PHE A 147 -5.84 14.11 -7.01
N THR A 148 -5.12 13.08 -7.45
CA THR A 148 -5.51 12.30 -8.63
C THR A 148 -6.56 11.23 -8.31
N ILE A 149 -6.52 10.59 -7.13
CA ILE A 149 -7.47 9.53 -6.76
C ILE A 149 -8.92 10.03 -6.74
N PRO A 150 -9.27 11.16 -6.08
CA PRO A 150 -10.65 11.64 -6.06
C PRO A 150 -11.22 11.84 -7.47
N TYR A 151 -10.39 12.33 -8.40
CA TYR A 151 -10.78 12.50 -9.79
C TYR A 151 -10.95 11.15 -10.50
N ALA A 152 -9.98 10.24 -10.36
CA ALA A 152 -10.02 8.91 -10.96
C ALA A 152 -11.22 8.06 -10.50
N LEU A 153 -11.69 8.26 -9.26
CA LEU A 153 -12.86 7.57 -8.70
C LEU A 153 -14.18 8.33 -8.91
N SER A 154 -14.14 9.58 -9.36
CA SER A 154 -15.34 10.36 -9.69
C SER A 154 -15.85 10.12 -11.12
N LEU A 155 -15.02 9.49 -11.96
CA LEU A 155 -15.39 8.95 -13.27
C LEU A 155 -16.06 7.58 -13.12
#